data_AF-A0A519GLT8-F1
#
_entry.id   AF-A0A519GLT8-F1
#
_cell.length_a   1.000
_cell.length_b   1.000
_cell.length_c   1.000
_cell.angle_alpha   90.00
_cell.angle_beta   90.00
_cell.angle_gamma   90.00
#
_symmetry.space_group_name_H-M   'P 1'
#
loop_
_entity.id
_entity.type
_entity.pdbx_description
1 polymer ?
#
loop_
_entity_poly.entity_id
_entity_poly.type
_entity_poly.pdbx_seq_one_letter_code
_entity_poly.pdbx_strand_id
1 'polypeptide(L)'
;MGSALPLGDPAPVDGSLPSDVSVSPDTAFSVYVHVPFCRVRCGYCDFNTYTATELRGARQDAYADEVLREVALSTRVLGERGGLRPAATVF
;
A
#
# COMPACT_ATOMS: atom_id res chain seq x y z
N MET A 1 -14.46 23.85 -5.65
CA MET A 1 -14.99 22.67 -4.94
C MET A 1 -14.97 21.52 -5.93
N GLY A 2 -14.18 20.47 -5.69
CA GLY A 2 -14.14 19.31 -6.58
C GLY A 2 -15.47 18.56 -6.57
N SER A 3 -15.84 17.95 -7.70
CA SER A 3 -16.97 17.02 -7.76
C SER A 3 -16.75 15.84 -6.82
N ALA A 4 -17.84 15.24 -6.33
CA ALA A 4 -17.75 13.98 -5.60
C ALA A 4 -17.05 12.93 -6.50
N LEU A 5 -16.11 12.18 -5.92
CA LEU A 5 -15.51 11.04 -6.59
C LEU A 5 -16.59 9.96 -6.80
N PRO A 6 -16.51 9.18 -7.90
CA PRO A 6 -17.40 8.06 -8.10
C PRO A 6 -17.27 7.06 -6.94
N LEU A 7 -18.38 6.39 -6.59
CA LEU A 7 -18.34 5.27 -5.66
C LEU A 7 -17.53 4.14 -6.30
N GLY A 8 -16.45 3.74 -5.64
CA GLY A 8 -15.68 2.55 -6.02
C GLY A 8 -16.26 1.29 -5.40
N ASP A 9 -15.94 0.15 -5.99
CA ASP A 9 -16.25 -1.15 -5.39
C ASP A 9 -15.44 -1.35 -4.10
N PRO A 10 -16.02 -1.97 -3.07
CA PRO A 10 -15.29 -2.27 -1.85
C PRO A 10 -14.14 -3.23 -2.14
N ALA A 11 -12.98 -2.98 -1.53
CA ALA A 11 -11.87 -3.92 -1.58
C ALA A 11 -12.28 -5.26 -0.93
N PRO A 12 -11.91 -6.41 -1.54
CA PRO A 12 -12.15 -7.71 -0.94
C PRO A 12 -11.50 -7.82 0.45
N VAL A 13 -12.24 -8.39 1.41
CA VAL A 13 -11.78 -8.51 2.81
C VAL A 13 -10.54 -9.40 2.97
N ASP A 14 -10.30 -10.29 2.02
CA ASP A 14 -9.15 -11.20 1.96
C ASP A 14 -7.96 -10.62 1.18
N GLY A 15 -8.08 -9.38 0.68
CA GLY A 15 -7.07 -8.70 -0.11
C GLY A 15 -6.89 -9.27 -1.52
N SER A 16 -7.79 -10.15 -1.98
CA SER A 16 -7.69 -10.73 -3.33
C SER A 16 -7.83 -9.66 -4.42
N LEU A 17 -7.13 -9.86 -5.54
CA LEU A 17 -7.34 -9.06 -6.74
C LEU A 17 -8.60 -9.56 -7.48
N PRO A 18 -9.40 -8.68 -8.10
CA PRO A 18 -10.50 -9.07 -8.99
C PRO A 18 -10.04 -10.01 -10.12
N SER A 19 -10.95 -10.85 -10.63
CA SER A 19 -10.62 -11.89 -11.62
C SER A 19 -10.28 -11.38 -13.01
N ASP A 20 -10.67 -10.15 -13.32
CA ASP A 20 -10.43 -9.45 -14.58
C ASP A 20 -9.11 -8.67 -14.59
N VAL A 21 -8.37 -8.65 -13.48
CA VAL A 21 -7.02 -8.10 -13.43
C VAL A 21 -6.04 -9.01 -14.16
N SER A 22 -5.38 -8.48 -15.19
CA SER A 22 -4.29 -9.15 -15.89
C SER A 22 -2.95 -8.47 -15.63
N VAL A 23 -1.91 -9.27 -15.43
CA VAL A 23 -0.54 -8.79 -15.21
C VAL A 23 0.30 -9.14 -16.43
N SER A 24 0.78 -8.11 -17.16
CA SER A 24 1.68 -8.35 -18.28
C SER A 24 3.06 -8.83 -17.78
N PRO A 25 3.57 -9.97 -18.29
CA PRO A 25 4.87 -10.48 -17.89
C PRO A 25 6.02 -9.55 -18.30
N ASP A 26 5.84 -8.75 -19.35
CA ASP A 26 6.87 -7.86 -19.91
C ASP A 26 6.99 -6.52 -19.14
N THR A 27 5.98 -6.16 -18.35
CA THR A 27 6.02 -4.94 -17.53
C THR A 27 6.94 -5.15 -16.33
N ALA A 28 7.94 -4.27 -16.11
CA ALA A 28 8.79 -4.36 -14.92
C ALA A 28 7.96 -4.22 -13.62
N PHE A 29 8.31 -5.01 -12.61
CA PHE A 29 7.68 -4.92 -11.29
C PHE A 29 8.43 -3.94 -10.39
N SER A 30 7.71 -2.99 -9.81
CA SER A 30 8.26 -2.00 -8.88
C SER A 30 7.49 -2.07 -7.57
N VAL A 31 8.19 -1.90 -6.45
CA VAL A 31 7.58 -1.85 -5.11
C VAL A 31 7.74 -0.44 -4.56
N TYR A 32 6.68 0.07 -3.94
CA TYR A 32 6.71 1.32 -3.18
C TYR A 32 6.41 1.00 -1.72
N VAL A 33 7.27 1.45 -0.80
CA VAL A 33 7.07 1.27 0.64
C VAL A 33 6.82 2.63 1.29
N HIS A 34 5.60 2.83 1.76
CA HIS A 34 5.21 4.10 2.34
C HIS A 34 5.59 4.19 3.83
N VAL A 35 6.49 5.12 4.19
CA VAL A 35 6.83 5.43 5.58
C VAL A 35 6.07 6.70 6.03
N PRO A 36 5.00 6.58 6.84
CA PRO A 36 4.10 7.69 7.10
C PRO A 36 4.49 8.54 8.32
N PHE A 37 5.70 8.39 8.87
CA PHE A 37 6.04 9.01 10.16
C PHE A 37 6.86 10.28 9.98
N CYS A 38 6.44 11.34 10.65
CA CYS A 38 7.20 12.58 10.76
C CYS A 38 7.35 12.98 12.22
N ARG A 39 8.51 13.55 12.59
CA ARG A 39 8.72 14.08 13.94
C ARG A 39 7.77 15.25 14.23
N VAL A 40 7.55 16.09 13.23
CA VAL A 40 6.70 17.28 13.28
C VAL A 40 5.89 17.37 11.99
N ARG A 41 4.70 17.97 12.06
CA ARG A 41 3.90 18.27 10.87
C ARG A 41 4.20 19.68 10.38
N CYS A 42 4.78 19.80 9.18
CA CYS A 42 4.98 21.11 8.57
C CYS A 42 3.62 21.73 8.20
N GLY A 43 3.47 23.04 8.39
CA GLY A 43 2.19 23.73 8.13
C GLY A 43 1.72 23.69 6.67
N TYR A 44 2.61 23.38 5.73
CA TYR A 44 2.31 23.21 4.31
C TYR A 44 2.18 21.75 3.88
N CYS A 45 2.38 20.78 4.78
CA CYS A 45 2.46 19.37 4.41
C CYS A 45 1.07 18.80 4.08
N ASP A 46 0.91 18.35 2.84
CA ASP A 46 -0.28 17.62 2.35
C ASP A 46 0.03 16.16 2.01
N PHE A 47 1.20 15.67 2.41
CA PHE A 47 1.51 14.25 2.32
C PHE A 47 0.74 13.46 3.38
N ASN A 48 0.39 12.22 3.04
CA ASN A 48 -0.21 11.28 3.97
C ASN A 48 0.81 10.85 5.04
N THR A 49 1.05 11.72 6.01
CA THR A 49 2.07 11.56 7.05
C THR A 49 1.50 12.01 8.38
N TYR A 50 1.99 11.40 9.45
CA TYR A 50 1.48 11.57 10.80
C TYR A 50 2.63 11.71 11.79
N THR A 51 2.41 12.56 12.78
CA THR A 51 3.21 12.58 14.01
C THR A 51 2.74 11.48 14.95
N ALA A 52 3.61 11.05 15.87
CA ALA A 52 3.31 9.98 16.84
C ALA A 52 2.00 10.22 17.64
N THR A 53 1.63 11.48 17.85
CA THR A 53 0.40 11.88 18.57
C THR A 53 -0.88 11.86 17.73
N GLU A 54 -0.77 11.87 16.40
CA GLU A 54 -1.91 11.86 15.47
C GLU A 54 -2.37 10.44 15.13
N LEU A 55 -1.54 9.44 15.41
CA LEU A 55 -1.79 8.04 15.07
C LEU A 55 -2.82 7.41 16.02
N ARG A 56 -4.07 7.28 15.56
CA ARG A 56 -5.06 6.38 16.16
C ARG A 56 -5.10 5.08 15.35
N GLY A 57 -4.69 3.96 15.94
CA GLY A 57 -4.80 2.62 15.35
C GLY A 57 -3.55 2.09 14.62
N ALA A 58 -2.56 2.93 14.31
CA ALA A 58 -1.24 2.48 13.85
C ALA A 58 -0.16 2.97 14.84
N ARG A 59 0.94 2.21 14.99
CA ARG A 59 2.04 2.60 15.89
C ARG A 59 3.37 2.48 15.16
N GLN A 60 4.29 3.41 15.43
CA GLN A 60 5.60 3.42 14.80
C GLN A 60 6.43 2.18 15.17
N ASP A 61 6.29 1.66 16.39
CA ASP A 61 6.99 0.46 16.85
C ASP A 61 6.51 -0.82 16.17
N ALA A 62 5.24 -0.87 15.75
CA ALA A 62 4.64 -2.00 15.04
C ALA A 62 4.79 -1.91 13.51
N TYR A 63 5.28 -0.79 12.98
CA TYR A 63 5.27 -0.53 11.54
C TYR A 63 6.00 -1.60 10.71
N ALA A 64 7.18 -2.03 11.18
CA ALA A 64 7.96 -3.01 10.44
C ALA A 64 7.22 -4.36 10.32
N ASP A 65 6.60 -4.81 11.41
CA ASP A 65 5.80 -6.05 11.43
C ASP A 65 4.57 -5.94 10.52
N GLU A 66 4.00 -4.74 10.42
CA GLU A 66 2.81 -4.45 9.62
C GLU A 66 3.15 -4.50 8.13
N VAL A 67 4.26 -3.87 7.75
CA VAL A 67 4.78 -3.94 6.37
C VAL A 67 5.15 -5.39 6.01
N LEU A 68 5.76 -6.15 6.92
CA LEU A 68 6.08 -7.56 6.67
C LEU A 68 4.81 -8.39 6.44
N ARG A 69 3.74 -8.16 7.21
CA ARG A 69 2.44 -8.81 7.00
C ARG A 69 1.81 -8.43 5.66
N GLU A 70 1.93 -7.17 5.26
CA GLU A 70 1.45 -6.71 3.95
C GLU A 70 2.25 -7.34 2.80
N VAL A 71 3.58 -7.43 2.90
CA VAL A 71 4.42 -8.11 1.91
C VAL A 71 4.07 -9.60 1.80
N ALA A 72 3.78 -10.27 2.92
CA ALA A 72 3.32 -11.66 2.91
C ALA A 72 1.95 -11.79 2.20
N LEU A 73 1.03 -10.86 2.45
CA LEU A 73 -0.26 -10.77 1.74
C LEU A 73 -0.05 -10.59 0.24
N SER A 74 0.77 -9.61 -0.17
CA SER A 74 1.06 -9.32 -1.59
C SER A 74 1.69 -10.52 -2.28
N THR A 75 2.59 -11.25 -1.61
CA THR A 75 3.24 -12.45 -2.16
C THR A 75 2.21 -13.53 -2.50
N ARG A 76 1.26 -13.79 -1.58
CA ARG A 76 0.17 -14.74 -1.81
C ARG A 76 -0.72 -14.30 -2.96
N VAL A 77 -1.23 -13.08 -2.91
CA VAL A 77 -2.21 -12.55 -3.88
C VAL A 77 -1.62 -12.45 -5.30
N LEU A 78 -0.37 -11.98 -5.42
CA LEU A 78 0.32 -11.95 -6.72
C LEU A 78 0.65 -13.35 -7.22
N GLY A 79 0.97 -14.29 -6.33
CA GLY A 79 1.20 -15.70 -6.68
C GLY A 79 -0.04 -16.35 -7.28
N GLU A 80 -1.20 -16.17 -6.66
CA GLU A 80 -2.51 -16.69 -7.13
C GLU A 80 -2.90 -16.12 -8.51
N ARG A 81 -2.41 -14.93 -8.87
CA ARG A 81 -2.65 -14.25 -10.15
C ARG A 81 -1.51 -14.40 -11.17
N GLY A 82 -0.47 -15.18 -10.85
CA GLY A 82 0.69 -15.39 -11.74
C GLY A 82 1.60 -14.17 -11.92
N GLY A 83 1.47 -13.15 -11.07
CA GLY A 83 2.24 -11.90 -11.12
C GLY A 83 3.47 -11.87 -10.21
N LEU A 84 3.73 -12.93 -9.43
CA LEU A 84 4.85 -12.97 -8.48
C LEU A 84 6.19 -13.06 -9.22
N ARG A 85 7.04 -12.05 -9.05
CA ARG A 85 8.36 -11.92 -9.67
C ARG A 85 9.27 -10.99 -8.85
N PRO A 86 10.60 -11.03 -9.05
CA PRO A 86 11.51 -10.08 -8.40
C PRO A 86 11.17 -8.63 -8.73
N ALA A 87 11.28 -7.74 -7.76
CA ALA A 87 11.16 -6.31 -7.98
C ALA A 87 12.40 -5.80 -8.74
N ALA A 88 12.17 -5.08 -9.83
CA ALA A 88 13.21 -4.37 -10.57
C ALA A 88 13.66 -3.11 -9.81
N THR A 89 12.74 -2.47 -9.08
CA THR A 89 12.99 -1.26 -8.29
C THR A 89 12.19 -1.25 -7.00
N VAL A 90 12.72 -0.56 -5.98
CA VAL A 90 12.03 -0.28 -4.72
C VAL A 90 12.15 1.21 -4.43
N PHE A 91 11.01 1.85 -4.14
CA PHE A 91 10.89 3.29 -3.83
C PHE A 91 10.35 3.51 -2.42
#